data_AF-A0A4Y8ZQI2-F1
#
_entry.id   AF-A0A4Y8ZQI2-F1
#
_cell.length_a   1.000
_cell.length_b   1.000
_cell.length_c   1.000
_cell.angle_alpha   90.00
_cell.angle_beta   90.00
_cell.angle_gamma   90.00
#
_symmetry.space_group_name_H-M   'P 1'
#
loop_
_entity.id
_entity.type
_entity.pdbx_description
1 polymer ?
#
loop_
_entity_poly.entity_id
_entity_poly.type
_entity_poly.pdbx_seq_one_letter_code
_entity_poly.pdbx_strand_id
1 'polypeptide(L)'
;MSRNLKIAGVAALAGMMLTVGIVSALRPETTAAPVAASPTAPADPALADIERCRTVTMPDSGCEAAWEAKRRHFFGRDNRP
;
A
#
# COMPACT_ATOMS: atom_id res chain seq x y z
N MET A 1 14.27 11.08 34.18
CA MET A 1 13.08 10.83 33.34
C MET A 1 11.86 10.72 34.23
N SER A 2 10.94 11.69 34.19
CA SER A 2 9.78 11.72 35.11
C SER A 2 8.83 10.54 34.85
N ARG A 3 8.23 10.01 35.91
CA ARG A 3 7.30 8.87 35.85
C ARG A 3 6.09 9.17 34.96
N ASN A 4 5.62 10.42 34.98
CA ASN A 4 4.52 10.90 34.16
C ASN A 4 4.88 10.91 32.67
N LEU A 5 6.11 11.24 32.31
CA LEU A 5 6.56 11.22 30.90
C LEU A 5 6.65 9.78 30.35
N LYS A 6 7.04 8.82 31.20
CA LYS A 6 7.02 7.39 30.84
C LYS A 6 5.60 6.89 30.60
N ILE A 7 4.67 7.24 31.49
CA ILE A 7 3.26 6.82 31.38
C ILE A 7 2.61 7.43 30.14
N ALA A 8 2.83 8.73 29.89
CA ALA A 8 2.32 9.41 28.70
C ALA A 8 2.85 8.77 27.41
N GLY A 9 4.14 8.41 27.36
CA GLY A 9 4.74 7.74 26.20
C GLY A 9 4.12 6.37 25.92
N VAL A 10 3.94 5.55 26.97
CA VAL A 10 3.33 4.21 26.82
C VAL A 10 1.85 4.32 26.39
N ALA A 11 1.11 5.26 26.96
CA ALA A 11 -0.29 5.49 26.58
C ALA A 11 -0.43 5.93 25.12
N ALA A 12 0.45 6.81 24.64
CA ALA A 12 0.45 7.25 23.25
C ALA A 12 0.74 6.10 22.27
N LEU A 13 1.73 5.25 22.57
CA LEU A 13 2.06 4.09 21.73
C LEU A 13 0.93 3.08 21.69
N ALA A 14 0.33 2.77 22.85
CA ALA A 14 -0.80 1.85 22.94
C ALA A 14 -2.03 2.38 22.15
N GLY A 15 -2.32 3.68 22.26
CA GLY A 15 -3.37 4.32 21.49
C GLY A 15 -3.11 4.22 19.99
N MET A 16 -1.88 4.46 19.53
CA MET A 16 -1.51 4.35 18.13
C MET A 16 -1.69 2.93 17.60
N MET A 17 -1.22 1.90 18.31
CA MET A 17 -1.43 0.50 17.92
C MET A 17 -2.92 0.14 17.84
N LEU A 18 -3.74 0.61 18.79
CA LEU A 18 -5.18 0.38 18.77
C LEU A 18 -5.86 1.02 17.55
N THR A 19 -5.51 2.27 17.22
CA THR A 19 -6.07 2.95 16.04
C THR A 19 -5.71 2.22 14.74
N VAL A 20 -4.47 1.74 14.61
CA VAL A 20 -4.04 0.94 13.44
C VAL A 20 -4.82 -0.37 13.35
N GLY A 21 -5.00 -1.07 14.47
CA GLY A 21 -5.79 -2.31 14.53
C GLY A 21 -7.25 -2.09 14.11
N ILE A 22 -7.89 -1.02 14.58
CA ILE A 22 -9.26 -0.66 14.21
C ILE A 22 -9.34 -0.34 12.71
N VAL A 23 -8.43 0.49 12.19
CA VAL A 23 -8.41 0.83 10.76
C VAL A 23 -8.24 -0.44 9.92
N SER A 24 -7.33 -1.35 10.32
CA SER A 24 -7.10 -2.60 9.62
C SER A 24 -8.33 -3.52 9.65
N ALA A 25 -8.99 -3.66 10.79
CA ALA A 25 -10.18 -4.50 10.93
C ALA A 25 -11.40 -3.94 10.19
N LEU A 26 -11.49 -2.61 10.06
CA LEU A 26 -12.55 -1.93 9.33
C LEU A 26 -12.28 -1.82 7.82
N ARG A 27 -11.10 -2.23 7.32
CA ARG A 27 -10.87 -2.31 5.87
C ARG A 27 -11.83 -3.38 5.34
N PRO A 28 -12.83 -3.01 4.52
CA PRO A 28 -13.63 -4.03 3.88
C PRO A 28 -12.70 -4.83 2.97
N GLU A 29 -12.73 -6.15 3.10
CA GLU A 29 -12.25 -7.08 2.07
C GLU A 29 -12.97 -6.66 0.79
N THR A 30 -12.29 -5.93 -0.08
CA THR A 30 -12.87 -5.47 -1.33
C THR A 30 -12.99 -6.71 -2.19
N THR A 31 -14.11 -7.43 -2.05
CA THR A 31 -14.61 -8.30 -3.11
C THR A 31 -14.75 -7.40 -4.32
N ALA A 32 -13.77 -7.48 -5.22
CA ALA A 32 -13.72 -6.66 -6.41
C ALA A 32 -15.05 -6.82 -7.15
N ALA A 33 -15.89 -5.79 -7.12
CA ALA A 33 -16.98 -5.69 -8.07
C ALA A 33 -16.35 -5.77 -9.47
N PRO A 34 -16.94 -6.52 -10.43
CA PRO A 34 -16.38 -6.61 -11.77
C PRO A 34 -16.37 -5.20 -12.36
N VAL A 35 -15.19 -4.59 -12.41
CA VAL A 35 -14.98 -3.30 -13.07
C VAL A 35 -15.25 -3.56 -14.54
N ALA A 36 -16.28 -2.91 -15.09
CA ALA A 36 -16.51 -2.90 -16.52
C ALA A 36 -15.20 -2.49 -17.21
N ALA A 37 -14.64 -3.40 -18.00
CA ALA A 37 -13.34 -3.21 -18.63
C ALA A 37 -13.34 -1.90 -19.42
N SER A 38 -12.58 -0.91 -18.93
CA SER A 38 -12.20 0.23 -19.77
C SER A 38 -11.38 -0.32 -20.94
N PRO A 39 -11.49 0.26 -22.15
CA PRO A 39 -10.79 -0.23 -23.32
C PRO A 39 -9.32 -0.36 -22.99
N THR A 40 -8.84 -1.60 -23.10
CA THR A 40 -7.53 -2.04 -22.67
C THR A 40 -6.48 -1.21 -23.40
N ALA A 41 -5.95 -0.18 -22.72
CA ALA A 41 -4.58 0.24 -23.00
C ALA A 41 -3.72 -1.05 -22.92
N PRO A 42 -2.80 -1.27 -23.87
CA PRO A 42 -2.07 -2.53 -24.01
C PRO A 42 -1.64 -3.01 -22.63
N ALA A 43 -1.99 -4.26 -22.29
CA ALA A 43 -1.82 -4.84 -20.96
C ALA A 43 -0.40 -4.55 -20.48
N ASP A 44 -0.27 -3.50 -19.67
CA ASP A 44 1.01 -3.07 -19.15
C ASP A 44 1.46 -4.21 -18.24
N PRO A 45 2.54 -4.94 -18.56
CA PRO A 45 2.98 -6.07 -17.75
C PRO A 45 3.19 -5.65 -16.29
N ALA A 46 3.53 -4.38 -16.05
CA ALA A 46 3.63 -3.82 -14.71
C ALA A 46 2.27 -3.80 -13.97
N LEU A 47 1.14 -3.61 -14.65
CA LEU A 47 -0.19 -3.67 -14.00
C LEU A 47 -0.55 -5.09 -13.55
N ALA A 48 -0.19 -6.11 -14.34
CA ALA A 48 -0.41 -7.51 -13.96
C ALA A 48 0.41 -7.90 -12.73
N ASP A 49 1.64 -7.41 -12.62
CA ASP A 49 2.49 -7.65 -11.46
C ASP A 49 2.00 -6.89 -10.23
N ILE A 50 1.50 -5.66 -10.37
CA ILE A 50 0.92 -4.89 -9.25
C ILE A 50 -0.28 -5.61 -8.60
N GLU A 51 -1.16 -6.22 -9.39
CA GLU A 51 -2.29 -6.98 -8.81
C GLU A 51 -1.82 -8.23 -8.05
N ARG A 52 -0.80 -8.93 -8.55
CA ARG A 52 -0.18 -10.06 -7.84
C ARG A 52 0.40 -9.60 -6.49
N CYS A 53 1.10 -8.46 -6.49
CA CYS A 53 1.79 -7.92 -5.33
C CYS A 53 0.86 -7.57 -4.16
N ARG A 54 -0.43 -7.32 -4.41
CA ARG A 54 -1.42 -7.11 -3.35
C ARG A 54 -1.63 -8.33 -2.45
N THR A 55 -1.31 -9.52 -2.92
CA THR A 55 -1.48 -10.77 -2.18
C THR A 55 -0.22 -11.25 -1.47
N VAL A 56 0.92 -10.60 -1.73
CA VAL A 56 2.22 -10.98 -1.19
C VAL A 56 2.44 -10.28 0.15
N THR A 57 2.63 -11.06 1.22
CA THR A 57 2.81 -10.56 2.59
C THR A 57 4.28 -10.57 3.05
N MET A 58 5.17 -11.14 2.25
CA MET A 58 6.61 -11.19 2.49
C MET A 58 7.32 -10.21 1.55
N PRO A 59 8.47 -9.60 1.92
CA PRO A 59 9.18 -8.69 1.03
C PRO A 59 9.54 -9.37 -0.29
N ASP A 60 9.05 -8.81 -1.39
CA ASP A 60 9.32 -9.30 -2.74
C ASP A 60 9.93 -8.19 -3.59
N SER A 61 11.15 -8.42 -4.07
CA SER A 61 11.88 -7.45 -4.88
C SER A 61 11.22 -7.15 -6.22
N GLY A 62 10.45 -8.10 -6.77
CA GLY A 62 9.71 -7.90 -8.01
C GLY A 62 8.57 -6.90 -7.81
N CYS A 63 7.90 -6.97 -6.67
CA CYS A 63 6.85 -6.04 -6.28
C CYS A 63 7.33 -4.62 -6.06
N GLU A 64 8.47 -4.45 -5.39
CA GLU A 64 9.07 -3.12 -5.21
C GLU A 64 9.45 -2.49 -6.56
N ALA A 65 10.05 -3.27 -7.47
CA ALA A 65 10.41 -2.80 -8.81
C ALA A 65 9.18 -2.41 -9.65
N ALA A 66 8.10 -3.19 -9.61
CA ALA A 66 6.86 -2.87 -10.30
C ALA A 66 6.22 -1.57 -9.76
N TRP A 67 6.25 -1.37 -8.45
CA TRP A 67 5.75 -0.15 -7.81
C TRP A 67 6.57 1.09 -8.18
N GLU A 68 7.89 0.98 -8.17
CA GLU A 68 8.77 2.09 -8.58
C GLU A 68 8.58 2.47 -10.05
N ALA A 69 8.44 1.49 -10.93
CA ALA A 69 8.13 1.73 -12.34
C ALA A 69 6.81 2.50 -12.50
N LYS A 70 5.74 2.07 -11.82
CA LYS A 70 4.44 2.74 -11.91
C LYS A 70 4.48 4.14 -11.33
N ARG A 71 5.19 4.35 -10.21
CA ARG A 71 5.40 5.67 -9.63
C ARG A 71 6.13 6.61 -10.57
N ARG A 72 7.23 6.17 -11.19
CA ARG A 72 7.99 6.98 -12.15
C ARG A 72 7.11 7.41 -13.32
N HIS A 73 6.30 6.48 -13.84
CA HIS A 73 5.35 6.74 -14.90
C HIS A 73 4.30 7.78 -14.48
N PHE A 74 3.70 7.62 -13.30
CA PHE A 74 2.73 8.56 -12.75
C PHE A 74 3.27 9.98 -12.61
N PHE A 75 4.52 10.11 -12.15
CA PHE A 75 5.19 11.41 -12.02
C PHE A 75 5.79 11.92 -13.34
N GLY A 76 5.52 11.26 -14.48
CA GLY A 76 6.05 11.65 -15.79
C GLY A 76 7.58 11.62 -15.87
N ARG A 77 8.25 10.91 -14.95
CA ARG A 77 9.73 10.85 -14.90
C ARG A 77 10.32 9.98 -15.99
N ASP A 78 9.49 9.14 -16.60
CA ASP A 78 9.87 8.34 -17.77
C ASP A 78 9.83 9.15 -19.08
N ASN A 79 9.23 10.36 -19.07
CA ASN A 79 9.11 11.26 -20.22
C ASN A 79 10.09 12.44 -20.18
N ARG A 80 11.20 12.34 -19.44
CA ARG A 80 12.26 13.35 -19.49
C ARG A 80 13.15 13.08 -20.71
N PRO A 81 13.26 14.01 -21.68
CA PRO A 81 14.17 13.86 -22.81
C PRO A 81 15.64 13.90 -22.36
#